data_AF-A0A066Z1S0-F1
#
_entry.id   AF-A0A066Z1S0-F1
#
_cell.length_a   1.000
_cell.length_b   1.000
_cell.length_c   1.000
_cell.angle_alpha   90.00
_cell.angle_beta   90.00
_cell.angle_gamma   90.00
#
_symmetry.space_group_name_H-M   'P 1'
#
loop_
_entity.id
_entity.type
_entity.pdbx_description
1 polymer ?
#
loop_
_entity_poly.entity_id
_entity_poly.type
_entity_poly.pdbx_seq_one_letter_code
_entity_poly.pdbx_strand_id
1 'polypeptide(L)' 'MRGYRPQDRIRVTRGTTTVQVTVAPAADGARTMLRFHQEHLASAEEREQQRTHWQAVLDRAAAVLDRQ' A
#
# COMPACT_ATOMS: atom_id res chain seq x y z
N MET A 1 8.57 -13.25 0.42
CA MET A 1 7.69 -12.68 -0.63
C MET A 1 6.68 -13.76 -1.01
N ARG A 2 5.38 -13.44 -1.14
CA ARG A 2 4.31 -14.42 -1.49
C ARG A 2 3.80 -14.28 -2.92
N GLY A 3 3.93 -13.11 -3.52
CA GLY A 3 3.58 -12.90 -4.92
C GLY A 3 4.20 -11.62 -5.46
N TYR A 4 4.56 -11.63 -6.73
CA TYR A 4 5.12 -10.48 -7.43
C TYR A 4 4.66 -10.49 -8.89
N ARG A 5 4.12 -9.35 -9.31
CA ARG A 5 3.77 -9.05 -10.69
C ARG A 5 4.44 -7.70 -11.01
N PRO A 6 5.45 -7.70 -11.90
CA PRO A 6 6.13 -6.47 -12.27
C PRO A 6 5.14 -5.38 -12.68
N GLN A 7 5.39 -4.15 -12.21
CA GLN A 7 4.59 -2.96 -12.52
C GLN A 7 3.10 -3.01 -12.11
N ASP A 8 2.68 -4.05 -11.38
CA ASP A 8 1.29 -4.26 -10.96
C ASP A 8 1.22 -4.42 -9.44
N ARG A 9 1.90 -5.44 -8.89
CA ARG A 9 1.62 -5.82 -7.50
C ARG A 9 2.75 -6.59 -6.84
N ILE A 10 2.95 -6.31 -5.55
CA ILE A 10 3.74 -7.15 -4.65
C ILE A 10 2.92 -7.55 -3.44
N ARG A 11 3.06 -8.80 -3.00
CA ARG A 11 2.45 -9.35 -1.79
C ARG A 11 3.54 -9.95 -0.90
N VAL A 12 3.65 -9.45 0.32
CA VAL A 12 4.65 -9.87 1.30
C VAL A 12 3.96 -10.27 2.59
N THR A 13 4.41 -11.38 3.17
CA THR A 13 3.92 -11.87 4.47
C THR A 13 5.09 -11.86 5.45
N ARG A 14 4.87 -11.32 6.65
CA ARG A 14 5.80 -11.35 7.78
C ARG A 14 5.04 -11.81 9.02
N GLY A 15 5.45 -12.94 9.60
CA GLY A 15 4.66 -13.59 10.65
C GLY A 15 3.27 -13.96 10.12
N THR A 16 2.22 -13.52 10.84
CA THR A 16 0.81 -13.71 10.45
C THR A 16 0.27 -12.60 9.55
N THR A 17 0.95 -11.46 9.46
CA THR A 17 0.47 -10.30 8.69
C THR A 17 0.86 -10.41 7.23
N THR A 18 -0.08 -10.10 6.34
CA THR A 18 0.20 -9.96 4.91
C THR A 18 -0.11 -8.54 4.44
N VAL A 19 0.83 -7.95 3.70
CA VAL A 19 0.68 -6.66 3.04
C VAL A 19 0.75 -6.86 1.54
N GLN A 20 -0.17 -6.23 0.83
CA GLN A 20 -0.21 -6.14 -0.61
C GLN A 20 -0.09 -4.68 -1.02
N VAL A 21 0.83 -4.40 -1.94
CA VAL A 21 0.98 -3.09 -2.57
C VAL A 21 0.64 -3.23 -4.04
N THR A 22 -0.30 -2.41 -4.51
CA THR A 22 -0.76 -2.41 -5.90
C THR A 22 -0.50 -1.05 -6.52
N VAL A 23 -0.01 -1.07 -7.76
CA VAL A 23 0.13 0.07 -8.66
C VAL A 23 -0.77 -0.20 -9.86
N ALA A 24 -1.71 0.69 -10.13
CA ALA A 24 -2.64 0.54 -11.25
C ALA A 24 -2.96 1.89 -11.88
N PRO A 25 -3.36 1.94 -13.17
CA PRO A 25 -3.93 3.15 -13.74
C PRO A 25 -5.16 3.61 -12.93
N ALA A 26 -5.28 4.92 -12.71
CA ALA A 26 -6.51 5.50 -12.20
C ALA A 26 -7.60 5.42 -13.29
N ALA A 27 -8.87 5.57 -12.88
CA ALA A 27 -10.02 5.43 -13.78
C ALA A 27 -10.01 6.44 -14.97
N ASP A 28 -9.32 7.57 -14.80
CA ASP A 28 -9.14 8.58 -15.85
C ASP A 28 -7.97 8.32 -16.79
N GLY A 29 -7.16 7.29 -16.54
CA GLY A 29 -5.99 6.92 -17.34
C GLY A 29 -4.80 7.89 -17.26
N ALA A 30 -4.97 9.07 -16.65
CA ALA A 30 -3.95 10.10 -16.56
C ALA A 30 -3.10 9.99 -15.29
N ARG A 31 -3.60 9.27 -14.27
CA ARG A 31 -2.95 9.12 -12.97
C ARG A 31 -2.62 7.67 -12.68
N THR A 32 -1.67 7.48 -11.77
CA THR A 32 -1.36 6.17 -11.19
C THR A 32 -1.92 6.10 -9.77
N MET A 33 -2.61 5.02 -9.46
CA MET A 33 -3.11 4.69 -8.13
C MET A 33 -2.12 3.77 -7.42
N LEU A 34 -1.64 4.19 -6.24
CA LEU A 34 -0.91 3.37 -5.30
C LEU A 34 -1.83 2.96 -4.14
N ARG A 35 -1.95 1.67 -3.84
CA ARG A 35 -2.79 1.14 -2.76
C ARG A 35 -2.03 0.18 -1.86
N PHE A 36 -2.18 0.37 -0.55
CA PHE A 36 -1.77 -0.58 0.48
C PHE A 36 -3.00 -1.35 0.99
N HIS A 37 -2.90 -2.68 1.03
CA HIS A 37 -3.89 -3.56 1.64
C HIS A 37 -3.20 -4.45 2.66
N GLN A 38 -3.65 -4.41 3.92
CA GLN A 38 -3.11 -5.21 5.00
C GLN A 38 -4.18 -6.15 5.54
N GLU A 39 -3.82 -7.42 5.64
CA GLU A 39 -4.66 -8.50 6.17
C GLU A 39 -4.22 -8.87 7.59
N HIS A 40 -5.11 -9.56 8.32
CA HIS A 40 -4.89 -10.06 9.70
C HIS A 40 -4.69 -8.97 10.78
N LEU A 41 -5.48 -7.90 10.72
CA LEU A 41 -5.57 -6.92 11.81
C LEU A 41 -6.44 -7.50 12.94
N ALA A 42 -5.88 -7.62 14.14
CA ALA A 42 -6.48 -8.28 15.28
C ALA A 42 -7.54 -7.43 15.99
N SER A 43 -7.48 -6.09 15.86
CA SER A 43 -8.42 -5.18 16.54
C SER A 43 -8.75 -3.92 15.74
N ALA A 44 -9.77 -3.19 16.20
CA ALA A 44 -10.11 -1.88 15.64
C ALA A 44 -9.02 -0.82 15.92
N GLU A 45 -8.38 -0.91 17.08
CA GLU A 45 -7.27 -0.04 17.46
C GLU A 45 -6.05 -0.28 16.56
N GLU A 46 -5.69 -1.55 16.33
CA GLU A 46 -4.61 -1.90 15.40
C GLU A 46 -4.93 -1.42 13.98
N ARG A 47 -6.20 -1.52 13.55
CA ARG A 47 -6.62 -0.98 12.26
C ARG A 47 -6.43 0.54 12.18
N GLU A 48 -6.69 1.27 13.26
CA GLU A 48 -6.45 2.72 13.31
C GLU A 48 -4.97 3.04 13.20
N GLN A 49 -4.15 2.40 14.04
CA GLN A 49 -2.69 2.57 14.03
C GLN A 49 -2.10 2.28 12.64
N GLN A 50 -2.53 1.18 12.02
CA GLN A 50 -2.07 0.81 10.68
C GLN A 50 -2.58 1.77 9.61
N ARG A 51 -3.80 2.31 9.73
CA ARG A 51 -4.30 3.34 8.81
C ARG A 51 -3.44 4.61 8.89
N THR A 52 -3.17 5.10 10.09
CA THR A 52 -2.29 6.26 10.31
C THR A 52 -0.90 6.00 9.73
N HIS A 53 -0.34 4.81 9.95
CA HIS A 53 0.94 4.42 9.39
C HIS A 53 0.94 4.47 7.86
N TRP A 54 -0.04 3.84 7.20
CA TRP A 54 -0.10 3.81 5.74
C TRP A 54 -0.40 5.18 5.12
N GLN A 55 -1.17 6.03 5.80
CA GLN A 55 -1.36 7.41 5.36
C GLN A 55 -0.04 8.18 5.36
N ALA A 56 0.74 8.09 6.44
CA ALA A 56 2.05 8.75 6.51
C ALA A 56 3.04 8.23 5.44
N VAL A 57 2.96 6.95 5.07
CA VAL A 57 3.75 6.38 3.97
C VAL A 57 3.32 6.96 2.63
N LEU A 58 2.01 7.07 2.37
CA LEU A 58 1.49 7.69 1.15
C LEU A 58 1.88 9.15 1.03
N ASP A 59 1.80 9.92 2.11
CA ASP A 59 2.18 11.34 2.13
C ASP A 59 3.66 11.53 1.77
N ARG A 60 4.54 10.68 2.31
CA ARG A 60 5.97 10.69 1.97
C ARG A 60 6.20 10.29 0.51
N ALA A 61 5.48 9.31 0.00
CA ALA A 61 5.58 8.89 -1.39
C ALA A 61 5.16 10.02 -2.34
N ALA A 62 4.03 10.68 -2.05
CA ALA A 62 3.58 11.85 -2.81
C ALA A 62 4.63 12.96 -2.80
N ALA A 63 5.16 13.33 -1.63
CA ALA A 63 6.19 14.36 -1.51
C ALA A 63 7.51 14.03 -2.26
N VAL A 64 7.83 12.75 -2.46
CA VAL A 64 8.98 12.34 -3.28
C VAL A 64 8.65 12.45 -4.76
N LEU A 65 7.46 12.01 -5.18
CA LEU A 65 7.02 12.06 -6.58
C LEU A 65 6.81 13.49 -7.06
N ASP A 66 6.31 14.39 -6.22
CA ASP A 66 6.11 15.81 -6.57
C ASP A 66 7.42 16.59 -6.78
N ARG A 67 8.55 16.04 -6.32
CA ARG A 67 9.89 16.63 -6.49
C ARG A 67 10.63 16.11 -7.72
N GLN A 68 10.04 15.21 -8.49
CA GLN A 68 10.58 14.69 -9.76
C GLN A 68 9.97 15.44 -10.93
#